data_AF-A0A1E5BAI7-F1
#
_entry.id   AF-A0A1E5BAI7-F1
#
_cell.length_a   1.000
_cell.length_b   1.000
_cell.length_c   1.000
_cell.angle_alpha   90.00
_cell.angle_beta   90.00
_cell.angle_gamma   90.00
#
_symmetry.space_group_name_H-M   'P 1'
#
loop_
_entity.id
_entity.type
_entity.pdbx_description
1 polymer ?
#
loop_
_entity_poly.entity_id
_entity_poly.type
_entity_poly.pdbx_seq_one_letter_code
_entity_poly.pdbx_strand_id
1 'polypeptide(L)'
;MRNQGMILVAFIASSVQASLAYSLHNDMISIEIFQWIVSVIYIPLYFVLLLIGGLLEVVFGLNLLKGGVALPYLHDALWAVGGVLLLPLNLWLLKLGSRCKLRT
;
A
#
# COMPACT_ATOMS: atom_id res chain seq x y z
N MET A 1 -3.93 -27.03 6.13
CA MET A 1 -4.56 -25.96 6.93
C MET A 1 -3.62 -24.79 7.25
N ARG A 2 -2.34 -24.99 7.60
CA ARG A 2 -1.39 -23.90 7.94
C ARG A 2 -1.23 -22.80 6.86
N ASN A 3 -1.26 -23.18 5.57
CA ASN A 3 -1.12 -22.22 4.47
C ASN A 3 -2.34 -21.29 4.30
N GLN A 4 -3.56 -21.80 4.54
CA GLN A 4 -4.78 -21.00 4.42
C GLN A 4 -4.88 -19.94 5.53
N GLY A 5 -4.48 -20.29 6.77
CA GLY A 5 -4.41 -19.33 7.86
C GLY A 5 -3.40 -18.21 7.61
N MET A 6 -2.23 -18.53 7.04
CA MET A 6 -1.24 -17.51 6.67
C MET A 6 -1.74 -16.56 5.58
N ILE A 7 -2.44 -17.09 4.57
CA ILE A 7 -3.03 -16.28 3.50
C ILE A 7 -4.11 -15.34 4.06
N LEU A 8 -4.97 -15.85 4.95
CA LEU A 8 -5.99 -15.04 5.60
C LEU A 8 -5.38 -13.90 6.44
N VAL A 9 -4.36 -14.20 7.24
CA VAL A 9 -3.67 -13.19 8.06
C VAL A 9 -2.98 -12.15 7.19
N ALA A 10 -2.30 -12.57 6.13
CA ALA A 10 -1.68 -11.63 5.18
C ALA A 10 -2.73 -10.73 4.52
N PHE A 11 -3.86 -11.29 4.10
CA PHE A 11 -4.95 -10.54 3.49
C PHE A 11 -5.51 -9.48 4.44
N ILE A 12 -5.84 -9.87 5.68
CA ILE A 12 -6.35 -8.94 6.70
C ILE A 12 -5.32 -7.84 6.97
N ALA A 13 -4.05 -8.20 7.17
CA ALA A 13 -2.98 -7.23 7.42
C ALA A 13 -2.84 -6.23 6.26
N SER A 14 -2.84 -6.72 5.02
CA SER A 14 -2.73 -5.86 3.83
C SER A 14 -3.94 -4.95 3.67
N SER A 15 -5.16 -5.44 3.90
CA SER A 15 -6.37 -4.62 3.86
C SER A 15 -6.36 -3.53 4.92
N VAL A 16 -5.93 -3.85 6.15
CA VAL A 16 -5.82 -2.85 7.23
C VAL A 16 -4.76 -1.80 6.90
N GLN A 17 -3.58 -2.23 6.46
CA GLN A 17 -2.49 -1.31 6.10
C GLN A 17 -2.87 -0.39 4.94
N ALA A 18 -3.50 -0.92 3.89
CA ALA A 18 -3.98 -0.12 2.76
C ALA A 18 -5.08 0.87 3.18
N SER A 19 -5.99 0.46 4.07
CA SER A 19 -7.05 1.32 4.60
C SER A 19 -6.48 2.44 5.47
N LEU A 20 -5.51 2.13 6.34
CA LEU A 20 -4.82 3.12 7.16
C LEU A 20 -4.03 4.11 6.31
N ALA A 21 -3.33 3.64 5.28
CA ALA A 21 -2.62 4.50 4.34
C ALA A 21 -3.58 5.45 3.60
N TYR A 22 -4.77 4.97 3.23
CA TYR A 22 -5.82 5.80 2.64
C TYR A 22 -6.38 6.83 3.63
N SER A 23 -6.64 6.44 4.88
CA SER A 23 -7.08 7.37 5.92
C SER A 23 -6.03 8.43 6.24
N LEU A 24 -4.74 8.06 6.26
CA LEU A 24 -3.65 9.02 6.42
C LEU A 24 -3.58 9.99 5.26
N HIS A 25 -3.76 9.50 4.03
CA HIS A 25 -3.73 10.34 2.82
C HIS A 25 -4.83 11.42 2.80
N ASN A 26 -6.02 11.10 3.32
CA ASN A 26 -7.16 12.01 3.36
C ASN A 26 -7.24 12.86 4.65
N ASP A 27 -6.13 12.95 5.42
CA ASP A 27 -6.08 13.65 6.71
C ASP A 27 -7.20 13.23 7.70
N MET A 28 -7.68 11.98 7.60
CA MET A 28 -8.73 11.45 8.48
C MET A 28 -8.18 11.00 9.85
N ILE A 29 -6.86 10.96 10.01
CA ILE A 29 -6.19 10.59 11.26
C ILE A 29 -5.81 11.86 12.01
N SER A 30 -6.45 12.12 13.15
CA SER A 30 -6.20 13.31 13.97
C SER A 30 -5.01 13.17 14.93
N ILE A 31 -4.56 11.95 15.22
CA ILE A 31 -3.50 11.68 16.19
C ILE A 31 -2.14 11.60 15.47
N GLU A 32 -1.28 12.61 15.68
CA GLU A 32 0.03 12.71 15.01
C GLU A 32 0.91 11.48 15.21
N ILE A 33 1.00 10.93 16.43
CA ILE A 33 1.80 9.73 16.70
C ILE A 33 1.34 8.55 15.84
N PHE A 34 0.02 8.43 15.64
CA PHE A 34 -0.53 7.38 14.79
C PHE A 34 -0.25 7.65 13.30
N GLN A 35 -0.26 8.91 12.88
CA GLN A 35 0.18 9.30 11.53
C GLN A 35 1.63 8.86 11.28
N TRP A 36 2.55 9.07 12.24
CA TRP A 36 3.94 8.64 12.13
C TRP A 36 4.09 7.12 11.99
N ILE A 37 3.27 6.35 12.69
CA ILE A 37 3.31 4.88 12.57
C ILE A 37 2.84 4.44 11.18
N VAL A 38 1.76 5.04 10.69
CA VAL A 38 1.18 4.71 9.38
C VAL A 38 2.04 5.25 8.23
N SER A 39 2.77 6.36 8.43
CA SER A 39 3.62 6.99 7.42
C SER A 39 4.73 6.08 6.91
N VAL A 40 5.23 5.18 7.77
CA VAL A 40 6.23 4.17 7.40
C VAL A 40 5.75 3.28 6.25
N ILE A 41 4.45 2.99 6.20
CA ILE A 41 3.83 2.18 5.15
C ILE A 41 3.33 3.06 4.00
N TYR A 42 2.78 4.23 4.33
CA TYR A 42 2.19 5.14 3.36
C TYR A 42 3.23 5.78 2.43
N ILE A 43 4.39 6.25 2.93
CA ILE A 43 5.39 6.95 2.11
C ILE A 43 5.91 6.07 0.95
N PRO A 44 6.34 4.81 1.19
CA PRO A 44 6.76 3.94 0.10
C PRO A 44 5.64 3.65 -0.90
N LEU A 45 4.41 3.45 -0.40
CA LEU A 45 3.25 3.18 -1.23
C LEU A 45 2.94 4.36 -2.15
N TYR A 46 3.00 5.57 -1.59
CA TYR A 46 2.80 6.82 -2.29
C TYR A 46 3.87 7.06 -3.37
N PHE A 47 5.13 6.73 -3.07
CA PHE A 47 6.21 6.82 -4.04
C PHE A 47 5.99 5.88 -5.25
N VAL A 48 5.56 4.64 -5.00
CA VAL A 48 5.21 3.71 -6.10
C VAL A 48 4.04 4.24 -6.92
N LEU A 49 3.03 4.81 -6.26
CA LEU A 49 1.88 5.41 -6.93
C LEU A 49 2.31 6.58 -7.84
N LEU A 50 3.21 7.44 -7.38
CA LEU A 50 3.79 8.52 -8.17
C LEU A 50 4.55 8.00 -9.40
N LEU A 51 5.33 6.93 -9.26
CA LEU A 51 6.03 6.31 -10.39
C LEU A 51 5.04 5.76 -11.43
N ILE A 52 3.97 5.10 -11.00
CA ILE A 52 2.92 4.61 -11.89
C ILE A 52 2.25 5.78 -12.61
N GLY A 53 1.92 6.85 -11.89
CA GLY A 53 1.31 8.05 -12.45
C GLY A 53 2.19 8.72 -13.50
N GLY A 54 3.48 8.92 -13.17
CA GLY A 54 4.45 9.51 -14.09
C GLY A 54 4.72 8.64 -15.32
N LEU A 55 4.75 7.31 -15.17
CA LEU A 55 4.89 6.40 -16.31
C LEU A 55 3.66 6.45 -17.22
N LEU A 56 2.46 6.51 -16.64
CA LEU A 56 1.21 6.64 -17.40
C LEU A 56 1.18 7.93 -18.23
N GLU A 57 1.67 9.03 -17.65
CA GLU A 57 1.80 10.33 -18.31
C GLU A 57 2.72 10.27 -19.54
N VAL A 58 3.88 9.62 -19.39
CA VAL A 58 4.86 9.46 -20.48
C VAL A 58 4.33 8.54 -21.59
N VAL A 59 3.69 7.43 -21.24
CA VAL A 59 3.28 6.39 -22.21
C VAL A 59 2.06 6.83 -23.03
N PHE A 60 1.04 7.40 -22.38
CA PHE A 60 -0.21 7.73 -23.07
C PHE A 60 -0.21 9.12 -23.72
N GLY A 61 0.87 9.90 -23.58
CA GLY A 61 0.97 11.23 -24.18
C GLY A 61 -0.19 12.14 -23.79
N LEU A 62 -0.79 11.89 -22.62
CA LEU A 62 -1.96 12.60 -22.13
C LEU A 62 -1.51 13.99 -21.66
N ASN A 63 -1.40 14.93 -22.61
CA ASN A 63 -1.26 16.36 -22.34
C ASN A 63 -2.41 16.95 -21.47
N LEU A 64 -3.40 16.14 -21.09
CA LEU A 64 -4.41 16.42 -20.05
C LEU A 64 -3.85 16.43 -18.62
N LEU A 65 -2.61 15.97 -18.40
CA LEU A 65 -1.96 15.85 -17.10
C LEU A 65 -1.25 17.11 -16.60
N LYS A 66 -1.21 18.17 -17.42
CA LYS A 66 -0.67 19.50 -17.04
C LYS A 66 -1.44 20.21 -15.91
N GLY A 67 -2.44 19.59 -15.30
CA GLY A 67 -3.30 20.22 -14.29
C GLY A 67 -3.94 19.28 -13.27
N GLY A 68 -3.37 18.11 -12.98
CA GLY A 68 -3.74 17.35 -11.77
C GLY A 68 -5.10 16.64 -11.80
N VAL A 69 -5.58 16.17 -12.96
CA VAL A 69 -6.88 15.48 -13.07
C VAL A 69 -6.77 13.95 -12.97
N ALA A 70 -5.63 13.33 -13.27
CA ALA A 70 -5.46 11.87 -13.10
C ALA A 70 -4.91 11.48 -11.71
N LEU A 71 -4.14 12.37 -11.08
CA LEU A 71 -3.68 12.21 -9.70
C LEU A 71 -4.83 11.89 -8.73
N PRO A 72 -5.97 12.62 -8.69
CA PRO A 72 -7.08 12.29 -7.77
C PRO A 72 -7.63 10.88 -7.95
N TYR A 73 -7.76 10.39 -9.20
CA TYR A 73 -8.17 9.00 -9.44
C TYR A 73 -7.08 7.99 -9.05
N LEU A 74 -5.81 8.35 -9.20
CA LEU A 74 -4.69 7.53 -8.76
C LEU A 74 -4.59 7.50 -7.23
N HIS A 75 -4.94 8.58 -6.54
CA HIS A 75 -5.05 8.66 -5.09
C HIS A 75 -6.18 7.75 -4.56
N ASP A 76 -7.32 7.67 -5.25
CA ASP A 76 -8.35 6.67 -4.94
C ASP A 76 -7.85 5.23 -5.18
N ALA A 77 -6.94 5.04 -6.15
CA ALA A 77 -6.29 3.76 -6.38
C ALA A 77 -5.25 3.39 -5.31
N LEU A 78 -4.91 4.27 -4.36
CA LEU A 78 -3.96 3.98 -3.27
C LEU A 78 -4.39 2.74 -2.47
N TRP A 79 -5.69 2.55 -2.26
CA TRP A 79 -6.22 1.38 -1.57
C TRP A 79 -5.97 0.08 -2.37
N ALA A 80 -6.24 0.12 -3.68
CA ALA A 80 -6.05 -1.02 -4.57
C ALA A 80 -4.57 -1.36 -4.76
N VAL A 81 -3.73 -0.34 -5.01
CA VAL A 81 -2.27 -0.46 -5.14
C VAL A 81 -1.67 -0.95 -3.82
N GLY A 82 -2.15 -0.44 -2.69
CA GLY A 82 -1.84 -0.93 -1.35
C GLY A 82 -2.10 -2.40 -1.18
N GLY A 83 -3.31 -2.86 -1.50
CA GLY A 83 -3.66 -4.27 -1.41
C GLY A 83 -2.77 -5.16 -2.27
N VAL A 84 -2.52 -4.76 -3.53
CA VAL A 84 -1.74 -5.56 -4.49
C VAL A 84 -0.26 -5.65 -4.12
N LEU A 85 0.34 -4.57 -3.61
CA LEU A 85 1.75 -4.55 -3.19
C LEU A 85 1.98 -5.16 -1.80
N LEU A 86 1.09 -4.87 -0.84
CA LEU A 86 1.29 -5.28 0.55
C LEU A 86 0.97 -6.77 0.76
N LEU A 87 0.09 -7.37 -0.06
CA LEU A 87 -0.27 -8.78 0.07
C LEU A 87 0.89 -9.75 -0.17
N PRO A 88 1.64 -9.68 -1.29
CA PRO A 88 2.82 -10.51 -1.47
C PRO A 88 3.92 -10.20 -0.45
N LEU A 89 4.05 -8.92 -0.03
CA LEU A 89 5.02 -8.52 0.99
C LEU A 89 4.72 -9.14 2.36
N ASN A 90 3.46 -9.07 2.81
CA ASN A 90 3.02 -9.66 4.08
C ASN A 90 3.10 -11.19 4.06
N LEU A 91 2.76 -11.82 2.94
CA LEU A 91 2.96 -13.27 2.76
C LEU A 91 4.43 -13.65 2.89
N TRP A 92 5.33 -12.88 2.28
CA TRP A 92 6.76 -13.13 2.35
C TRP A 92 7.30 -12.95 3.77
N LEU A 93 6.89 -11.89 4.48
CA LEU A 93 7.25 -11.64 5.88
C LEU A 93 6.77 -12.76 6.82
N LEU A 94 5.51 -13.19 6.69
CA LEU A 94 4.98 -14.31 7.48
C LEU A 94 5.72 -15.62 7.20
N LYS A 95 6.11 -15.85 5.93
CA LYS A 95 6.87 -17.03 5.53
C LYS A 95 8.30 -17.01 6.10
N LEU A 96 8.95 -15.84 6.12
CA LEU A 96 10.26 -15.64 6.76
C LEU A 96 10.18 -15.86 8.28
N GLY A 97 9.17 -15.27 8.94
CA GLY A 97 8.94 -15.46 10.37
C GLY A 97 8.71 -16.93 10.74
N SER A 98 7.92 -17.66 9.94
CA SER A 98 7.74 -19.11 10.14
C SER A 98 9.02 -19.91 9.92
N ARG A 99 9.94 -19.46 9.06
CA ARG A 99 11.22 -20.14 8.80
C ARG A 99 12.22 -19.88 9.93
N CYS A 100 12.25 -18.67 10.48
CA CYS A 100 13.06 -18.34 11.66
C CYS A 100 12.57 -19.08 12.91
N LYS A 101 11.25 -19.16 13.13
CA LYS A 101 10.65 -19.88 14.27
C LYS A 101 10.92 -21.40 14.25
N LEU A 102 11.22 -21.97 13.09
CA LEU A 102 11.56 -23.40 12.94
C LEU A 102 13.05 -23.69 13.18
N ARG A 103 13.89 -22.65 13.34
CA ARG A 103 15.34 -22.77 13.51
C ARG A 103 15.81 -22.50 14.95
N THR A 104 14.90 -22.03 15.81
CA THR A 104 15.05 -21.91 17.27
C THR A 104 14.35 -23.08 17.94
#